data_AF-A0A932G7X1-F1
#
_entry.id   AF-A0A932G7X1-F1
#
_cell.length_a   1.000
_cell.length_b   1.000
_cell.length_c   1.000
_cell.angle_alpha   90.00
_cell.angle_beta   90.00
_cell.angle_gamma   90.00
#
_symmetry.space_group_name_H-M   'P 1'
#
loop_
_entity.id
_entity.type
_entity.pdbx_description
1 polymer ?
#
loop_
_entity_poly.entity_id
_entity_poly.type
_entity_poly.pdbx_seq_one_letter_code
_entity_poly.pdbx_strand_id
1 'polypeptide(L)'
;MLLRSAIVAVGVLGFAGVAQARSVPLDRARDANVSVDLVSPGGYHEVTVTLRNRGEDPVTITGLPGMVLENRNQSEQDLTFSGPLNLAVGPGQSVTNTVGVYCIRPDRSSPSAGARFDVGQFDSGLADMMRGRSSARADGSTQSAVWDFMRNRNVVQPRPAQLQCVGPDGGLRICVNPNATPVQNAPNVAPMPPTPTQIPIIQLPEPVPTPPPAAPIVRRQRPRHHPQRPQAPIGQPDPRTPQGLVIEDD
;
A
#
# COMPACT_ATOMS: atom_id res chain seq x y z
N MET A 1 30.68 69.59 -6.64
CA MET A 1 29.87 68.39 -6.96
C MET A 1 30.64 67.14 -6.59
N LEU A 2 30.18 66.39 -5.58
CA LEU A 2 30.06 64.93 -5.55
C LEU A 2 29.74 64.50 -4.10
N LEU A 3 28.46 64.61 -3.79
CA LEU A 3 27.80 63.89 -2.70
C LEU A 3 27.82 62.41 -3.10
N ARG A 4 28.34 61.51 -2.25
CA ARG A 4 28.07 60.07 -2.40
C ARG A 4 27.57 59.51 -1.08
N SER A 5 26.26 59.26 -1.14
CA SER A 5 25.35 58.70 -0.16
C SER A 5 25.84 57.44 0.53
N ALA A 6 25.53 57.36 1.81
CA ALA A 6 25.55 56.16 2.61
C ALA A 6 24.46 55.18 2.12
N ILE A 7 24.84 53.92 1.89
CA ILE A 7 23.91 52.82 1.68
C ILE A 7 23.71 52.14 3.04
N VAL A 8 22.54 52.34 3.63
CA VAL A 8 22.05 51.55 4.77
C VAL A 8 21.42 50.29 4.19
N ALA A 9 22.11 49.16 4.27
CA ALA A 9 21.56 47.85 3.93
C ALA A 9 20.78 47.31 5.13
N VAL A 10 19.46 47.50 5.13
CA VAL A 10 18.55 46.77 6.04
C VAL A 10 18.43 45.35 5.50
N GLY A 11 19.32 44.47 5.96
CA GLY A 11 19.21 43.04 5.74
C GLY A 11 18.10 42.46 6.62
N VAL A 12 16.90 42.32 6.07
CA VAL A 12 15.85 41.50 6.68
C VAL A 12 16.26 40.04 6.55
N LEU A 13 16.93 39.52 7.58
CA LEU A 13 17.08 38.08 7.81
C LEU A 13 15.71 37.53 8.21
N GLY A 14 14.91 37.19 7.20
CA GLY A 14 13.74 36.35 7.38
C GLY A 14 14.18 34.94 7.74
N PHE A 15 14.18 34.61 9.03
CA PHE A 15 14.21 33.23 9.47
C PHE A 15 12.89 32.56 9.03
N ALA A 16 12.87 32.04 7.80
CA ALA A 16 11.89 31.03 7.43
C ALA A 16 12.23 29.79 8.25
N GLY A 17 11.63 29.68 9.44
CA GLY A 17 11.68 28.46 10.24
C GLY A 17 11.20 27.31 9.37
N VAL A 18 12.09 26.40 9.00
CA VAL A 18 11.70 25.11 8.48
C VAL A 18 10.91 24.42 9.57
N ALA A 19 9.58 24.50 9.49
CA ALA A 19 8.69 23.70 10.31
C ALA A 19 9.09 22.24 10.07
N GLN A 20 9.75 21.63 11.06
CA GLN A 20 10.15 20.23 10.95
C GLN A 20 8.87 19.40 10.86
N ALA A 21 8.71 18.67 9.76
CA ALA A 21 7.54 17.85 9.55
C ALA A 21 7.41 16.83 10.70
N ARG A 22 6.33 16.93 11.47
CA ARG A 22 6.06 16.00 12.58
C ARG A 22 5.87 14.60 12.01
N SER A 23 6.57 13.60 12.55
CA SER A 23 6.33 12.21 12.20
C SER A 23 5.15 11.65 12.98
N VAL A 24 4.19 11.03 12.28
CA VAL A 24 2.95 10.47 12.84
C VAL A 24 2.72 9.09 12.24
N PRO A 25 2.41 8.04 13.03
CA PRO A 25 2.10 6.73 12.48
C PRO A 25 0.72 6.73 11.80
N LEU A 26 0.53 5.87 10.80
CA LEU A 26 -0.63 5.87 9.90
C LEU A 26 -1.96 5.67 10.66
N ASP A 27 -1.96 4.91 11.75
CA ASP A 27 -3.11 4.69 12.64
C ASP A 27 -3.54 5.97 13.37
N ARG A 28 -2.62 6.93 13.54
CA ARG A 28 -2.87 8.24 14.16
C ARG A 28 -2.91 9.40 13.18
N ALA A 29 -2.94 9.12 11.87
CA ALA A 29 -2.99 10.17 10.85
C ALA A 29 -4.18 11.13 11.05
N ARG A 30 -5.33 10.61 11.50
CA ARG A 30 -6.52 11.42 11.78
C ARG A 30 -6.29 12.45 12.90
N ASP A 31 -5.53 12.09 13.93
CA ASP A 31 -5.20 12.99 15.04
C ASP A 31 -4.34 14.17 14.58
N ALA A 32 -3.65 14.02 13.45
CA ALA A 32 -2.86 15.05 12.79
C ALA A 32 -3.62 15.77 11.67
N ASN A 33 -4.96 15.67 11.62
CA ASN A 33 -5.80 16.20 10.55
C ASN A 33 -5.42 15.69 9.14
N VAL A 34 -4.85 14.49 9.05
CA VAL A 34 -4.56 13.82 7.77
C VAL A 34 -5.62 12.75 7.53
N SER A 35 -6.37 12.87 6.42
CA SER A 35 -7.26 11.81 5.97
C SER A 35 -6.50 10.77 5.16
N VAL A 36 -6.80 9.50 5.41
CA VAL A 36 -6.19 8.34 4.75
C VAL A 36 -7.27 7.62 3.93
N ASP A 37 -6.98 7.33 2.67
CA ASP A 37 -7.77 6.45 1.82
C ASP A 37 -6.88 5.30 1.32
N LEU A 38 -7.34 4.07 1.51
CA LEU A 38 -6.62 2.84 1.19
C LEU A 38 -7.48 2.03 0.22
N VAL A 39 -6.98 1.86 -1.00
CA VAL A 39 -7.76 1.22 -2.08
C VAL A 39 -6.91 0.15 -2.77
N SER A 40 -7.44 -1.07 -2.86
CA SER A 40 -6.79 -2.13 -3.64
C SER A 40 -7.05 -1.94 -5.14
N PRO A 41 -6.03 -2.06 -6.00
CA PRO A 41 -6.24 -2.22 -7.44
C PRO A 41 -6.78 -3.62 -7.81
N GLY A 42 -6.89 -4.52 -6.84
CA GLY A 42 -7.29 -5.91 -6.99
C GLY A 42 -6.12 -6.86 -6.70
N GLY A 43 -6.43 -8.04 -6.18
CA GLY A 43 -5.41 -9.04 -5.83
C GLY A 43 -4.72 -8.72 -4.50
N TYR A 44 -3.51 -9.27 -4.31
CA TYR A 44 -2.86 -9.37 -3.00
C TYR A 44 -1.45 -8.77 -2.93
N HIS A 45 -1.02 -7.99 -3.93
CA HIS A 45 0.36 -7.52 -4.02
C HIS A 45 0.57 -6.08 -3.59
N GLU A 46 -0.42 -5.22 -3.79
CA GLU A 46 -0.28 -3.79 -3.54
C GLU A 46 -1.58 -3.12 -3.09
N VAL A 47 -1.44 -1.98 -2.43
CA VAL A 47 -2.54 -1.08 -2.07
C VAL A 47 -2.14 0.36 -2.40
N THR A 48 -3.08 1.13 -2.94
CA THR A 48 -2.92 2.56 -3.15
C THR A 48 -3.28 3.29 -1.86
N VAL A 49 -2.32 4.04 -1.32
CA VAL A 49 -2.46 4.89 -0.15
C VAL A 49 -2.54 6.34 -0.60
N THR A 50 -3.65 7.01 -0.33
CA THR A 50 -3.81 8.45 -0.53
C THR A 50 -3.91 9.16 0.81
N LEU A 51 -3.01 10.11 1.03
CA LEU A 51 -2.97 10.95 2.22
C LEU A 51 -3.36 12.37 1.81
N ARG A 52 -4.23 13.01 2.59
CA ARG A 52 -4.56 14.42 2.41
C ARG A 52 -4.45 15.15 3.74
N ASN A 53 -3.52 16.09 3.82
CA ASN A 53 -3.28 16.89 5.01
C ASN A 53 -4.23 18.10 5.01
N ARG A 54 -5.10 18.17 6.02
CA ARG A 54 -6.02 19.30 6.26
C ARG A 54 -5.55 20.17 7.43
N GLY A 55 -4.42 19.85 8.04
CA GLY A 55 -3.75 20.66 9.05
C GLY A 55 -2.91 21.78 8.43
N GLU A 56 -2.38 22.62 9.32
CA GLU A 56 -1.59 23.80 8.97
C GLU A 56 -0.08 23.49 8.90
N ASP A 57 0.35 22.37 9.47
CA ASP A 57 1.75 21.95 9.54
C ASP A 57 2.06 20.81 8.57
N PRO A 58 3.30 20.72 8.04
CA PRO A 58 3.74 19.55 7.30
C PRO A 58 3.81 18.32 8.22
N VAL A 59 3.36 17.18 7.72
CA VAL A 59 3.33 15.91 8.46
C VAL A 59 4.02 14.83 7.65
N THR A 60 4.80 13.99 8.31
CA THR A 60 5.34 12.75 7.75
C THR A 60 4.56 11.58 8.31
N ILE A 61 3.81 10.89 7.46
CA ILE A 61 3.06 9.69 7.83
C ILE A 61 3.93 8.46 7.66
N THR A 62 3.97 7.61 8.69
CA THR A 62 4.75 6.37 8.71
C THR A 62 3.85 5.15 8.87
N GLY A 63 4.11 4.11 8.08
CA GLY A 63 3.49 2.79 8.22
C GLY A 63 4.57 1.74 8.33
N LEU A 64 4.34 0.70 9.14
CA LEU A 64 5.34 -0.33 9.37
C LEU A 64 4.81 -1.70 8.92
N PRO A 65 5.71 -2.63 8.52
CA PRO A 65 5.35 -4.03 8.38
C PRO A 65 4.68 -4.56 9.63
N GLY A 66 3.62 -5.35 9.50
CA GLY A 66 2.79 -5.82 10.62
C GLY A 66 1.64 -4.88 10.98
N MET A 67 1.54 -3.70 10.38
CA MET A 67 0.30 -2.92 10.42
C MET A 67 -0.77 -3.66 9.62
N VAL A 68 -1.93 -3.89 10.24
CA VAL A 68 -3.08 -4.55 9.60
C VAL A 68 -3.95 -3.51 8.91
N LEU A 69 -4.37 -3.80 7.69
CA LEU A 69 -5.38 -3.05 6.95
C LEU A 69 -6.64 -3.91 6.88
N GLU A 70 -7.67 -3.48 7.56
CA GLU A 70 -8.92 -4.24 7.70
C GLU A 70 -9.81 -3.96 6.51
N ASN A 71 -10.19 -5.02 5.78
CA ASN A 71 -11.05 -4.84 4.62
C ASN A 71 -12.48 -4.53 5.08
N ARG A 72 -13.06 -3.46 4.53
CA ARG A 72 -14.46 -3.09 4.81
C ARG A 72 -15.46 -4.15 4.33
N ASN A 73 -15.06 -4.99 3.36
CA ASN A 73 -15.78 -6.19 2.98
C ASN A 73 -15.24 -7.39 3.77
N GLN A 74 -16.00 -7.86 4.76
CA GLN A 74 -15.59 -8.97 5.63
C GLN A 74 -15.47 -10.33 4.92
N SER A 75 -15.99 -10.46 3.70
CA SER A 75 -15.84 -11.67 2.88
C SER A 75 -14.48 -11.73 2.16
N GLU A 76 -13.72 -10.64 2.18
CA GLU A 76 -12.41 -10.52 1.54
C GLU A 76 -11.28 -10.47 2.59
N GLN A 77 -10.05 -10.67 2.11
CA GLN A 77 -8.86 -10.69 2.95
C GLN A 77 -8.50 -9.31 3.48
N ASP A 78 -8.07 -9.28 4.74
CA ASP A 78 -7.30 -8.19 5.32
C ASP A 78 -5.86 -8.25 4.80
N LEU A 79 -5.17 -7.11 4.85
CA LEU A 79 -3.83 -6.95 4.32
C LEU A 79 -2.84 -6.49 5.40
N THR A 80 -1.55 -6.74 5.20
CA THR A 80 -0.47 -6.08 5.96
C THR A 80 0.57 -5.49 5.02
N PHE A 81 1.22 -4.40 5.40
CA PHE A 81 2.29 -3.82 4.58
C PHE A 81 3.50 -4.75 4.47
N SER A 82 3.99 -4.95 3.25
CA SER A 82 5.22 -5.73 2.99
C SER A 82 6.49 -4.99 3.43
N GLY A 83 6.45 -3.66 3.46
CA GLY A 83 7.57 -2.78 3.77
C GLY A 83 7.12 -1.51 4.49
N PRO A 84 8.07 -0.68 4.95
CA PRO A 84 7.73 0.58 5.58
C PRO A 84 7.14 1.57 4.57
N LEU A 85 6.15 2.33 5.01
CA LEU A 85 5.62 3.51 4.34
C LEU A 85 6.20 4.75 5.02
N ASN A 86 6.68 5.71 4.23
CA ASN A 86 7.13 7.00 4.72
C ASN A 86 6.76 8.08 3.70
N LEU A 87 5.72 8.88 4.01
CA LEU A 87 5.19 9.90 3.13
C LEU A 87 5.09 11.25 3.84
N ALA A 88 5.86 12.22 3.34
CA ALA A 88 5.71 13.61 3.74
C ALA A 88 4.57 14.27 2.94
N VAL A 89 3.66 14.95 3.65
CA VAL A 89 2.54 15.68 3.06
C VAL A 89 2.46 17.08 3.66
N GLY A 90 2.64 18.09 2.80
CA GLY A 90 2.57 19.50 3.21
C GLY A 90 1.14 19.95 3.54
N PRO A 91 0.98 21.12 4.17
CA PRO A 91 -0.33 21.69 4.51
C PRO A 91 -1.22 21.82 3.27
N GLY A 92 -2.47 21.34 3.36
CA GLY A 92 -3.44 21.37 2.26
C GLY A 92 -3.14 20.43 1.08
N GLN A 93 -2.01 19.71 1.10
CA GLN A 93 -1.60 18.84 0.01
C GLN A 93 -2.22 17.44 0.07
N SER A 94 -2.17 16.75 -1.07
CA SER A 94 -2.51 15.33 -1.19
C SER A 94 -1.35 14.59 -1.85
N VAL A 95 -1.00 13.43 -1.31
CA VAL A 95 0.04 12.54 -1.84
C VAL A 95 -0.55 11.14 -2.01
N THR A 96 -0.26 10.49 -3.12
CA THR A 96 -0.65 9.12 -3.40
C THR A 96 0.58 8.27 -3.64
N ASN A 97 0.62 7.09 -3.03
CA ASN A 97 1.68 6.12 -3.24
C ASN A 97 1.11 4.70 -3.27
N THR A 98 1.81 3.79 -3.93
CA THR A 98 1.48 2.37 -3.94
C THR A 98 2.46 1.64 -3.04
N VAL A 99 1.93 0.80 -2.14
CA VAL A 99 2.73 0.05 -1.17
C VAL A 99 2.46 -1.42 -1.34
N GLY A 100 3.52 -2.23 -1.30
CA GLY A 100 3.39 -3.68 -1.31
C GLY A 100 2.65 -4.18 -0.08
N VAL A 101 1.85 -5.23 -0.24
CA VAL A 101 1.09 -5.83 0.84
C VAL A 101 1.14 -7.36 0.78
N TYR A 102 0.77 -7.98 1.88
CA TYR A 102 0.46 -9.41 1.95
C TYR A 102 -0.94 -9.62 2.51
N CYS A 103 -1.58 -10.66 2.01
CA CYS A 103 -2.84 -11.16 2.49
C CYS A 103 -2.69 -11.90 3.84
N ILE A 104 -3.56 -11.62 4.81
CA ILE A 104 -3.44 -12.15 6.17
C ILE A 104 -4.27 -13.45 6.38
N ARG A 105 -5.34 -13.66 5.60
CA ARG A 105 -6.34 -14.71 5.86
C ARG A 105 -6.53 -15.66 4.66
N PRO A 106 -5.86 -16.83 4.63
CA PRO A 106 -5.90 -17.71 3.46
C PRO A 106 -7.29 -18.29 3.14
N ASP A 107 -8.24 -18.21 4.08
CA ASP A 107 -9.61 -18.71 3.95
C ASP A 107 -10.58 -17.73 3.28
N ARG A 108 -10.12 -16.52 2.94
CA ARG A 108 -10.96 -15.50 2.28
C ARG A 108 -10.49 -15.19 0.86
N SER A 109 -11.40 -14.68 0.05
CA SER A 109 -11.10 -14.22 -1.29
C SER A 109 -10.10 -13.05 -1.27
N SER A 110 -9.21 -13.00 -2.27
CA SER A 110 -8.35 -11.84 -2.46
C SER A 110 -9.18 -10.55 -2.62
N PRO A 111 -8.66 -9.39 -2.20
CA PRO A 111 -9.36 -8.13 -2.38
C PRO A 111 -9.78 -7.87 -3.83
N SER A 112 -11.01 -7.40 -3.99
CA SER A 112 -11.51 -6.95 -5.28
C SER A 112 -10.89 -5.59 -5.67
N ALA A 113 -10.89 -5.28 -6.97
CA ALA A 113 -10.50 -3.95 -7.42
C ALA A 113 -11.47 -2.90 -6.85
N GLY A 114 -10.92 -1.86 -6.23
CA GLY A 114 -11.69 -0.84 -5.51
C GLY A 114 -12.04 -1.21 -4.07
N ALA A 115 -11.62 -2.38 -3.56
CA ALA A 115 -11.78 -2.72 -2.15
C ALA A 115 -11.11 -1.67 -1.26
N ARG A 116 -11.80 -1.29 -0.18
CA ARG A 116 -11.35 -0.23 0.73
C ARG A 116 -10.98 -0.80 2.08
N PHE A 117 -9.97 -0.21 2.69
CA PHE A 117 -9.44 -0.66 3.96
C PHE A 117 -9.48 0.44 5.01
N ASP A 118 -9.69 0.03 6.25
CA ASP A 118 -9.44 0.84 7.43
C ASP A 118 -8.08 0.48 8.02
N VAL A 119 -7.41 1.46 8.65
CA VAL A 119 -6.13 1.22 9.33
C VAL A 119 -6.45 0.50 10.64
N GLY A 120 -6.06 -0.77 10.71
CA GLY A 120 -6.24 -1.62 11.88
C GLY A 120 -5.08 -1.52 12.86
N GLN A 121 -5.06 -2.47 13.81
CA GLN A 121 -4.03 -2.53 14.85
C GLN A 121 -2.67 -2.96 14.29
N PHE A 122 -1.60 -2.50 14.94
CA PHE A 122 -0.26 -2.99 14.70
C PHE A 122 -0.04 -4.34 15.39
N ASP A 123 0.38 -5.34 14.63
CA ASP A 123 0.71 -6.67 15.13
C ASP A 123 2.22 -6.85 15.22
N SER A 124 2.75 -6.78 16.45
CA SER A 124 4.19 -6.91 16.69
C SER A 124 4.77 -8.27 16.30
N GLY A 125 4.01 -9.36 16.47
CA GLY A 125 4.50 -10.69 16.10
C GLY A 125 4.53 -10.88 14.58
N LEU A 126 3.52 -10.33 13.89
CA LEU A 126 3.53 -10.28 12.43
C LEU A 126 4.71 -9.42 11.93
N ALA A 127 4.93 -8.25 12.55
CA ALA A 127 6.04 -7.37 12.24
C ALA A 127 7.41 -8.04 12.44
N ASP A 128 7.61 -8.75 13.55
CA ASP A 128 8.85 -9.45 13.84
C ASP A 128 9.10 -10.60 12.86
N MET A 129 8.05 -11.36 12.52
CA MET A 129 8.12 -12.40 11.49
C MET A 129 8.53 -11.82 10.13
N MET A 130 7.94 -10.67 9.77
CA MET A 130 8.25 -9.99 8.51
C MET A 130 9.65 -9.37 8.51
N ARG A 131 10.15 -8.85 9.63
CA ARG A 131 11.50 -8.30 9.75
C ARG A 131 12.57 -9.35 9.46
N GLY A 132 12.34 -10.61 9.86
CA GLY A 132 13.23 -11.73 9.56
C GLY A 132 13.19 -12.20 8.10
N ARG A 133 12.25 -11.70 7.29
CA ARG A 133 11.99 -12.14 5.90
C ARG A 133 11.91 -10.98 4.91
N SER A 134 12.25 -9.76 5.33
CA SER A 134 11.91 -8.55 4.59
C SER A 134 12.67 -8.46 3.26
N SER A 135 11.95 -8.71 2.16
CA SER A 135 12.30 -8.25 0.83
C SER A 135 11.53 -6.95 0.56
N ALA A 136 12.09 -6.02 -0.21
CA ALA A 136 11.44 -4.74 -0.54
C ALA A 136 10.20 -4.88 -1.44
N ARG A 137 9.82 -6.11 -1.81
CA ARG A 137 8.70 -6.42 -2.74
C ARG A 137 7.86 -7.55 -2.16
N ALA A 138 6.56 -7.54 -2.44
CA ALA A 138 5.70 -8.66 -2.10
C ALA A 138 6.14 -9.91 -2.88
N ASP A 139 6.60 -10.96 -2.20
CA ASP A 139 6.98 -12.25 -2.82
C ASP A 139 6.14 -13.43 -2.30
N GLY A 140 6.03 -14.48 -3.12
CA GLY A 140 5.20 -15.65 -2.80
C GLY A 140 5.64 -16.42 -1.55
N SER A 141 6.96 -16.46 -1.27
CA SER A 141 7.48 -17.18 -0.11
C SER A 141 7.13 -16.49 1.21
N THR A 142 7.17 -15.15 1.21
CA THR A 142 6.74 -14.33 2.32
C THR A 142 5.22 -14.35 2.48
N GLN A 143 4.46 -14.36 1.38
CA GLN A 143 3.00 -14.54 1.42
C GLN A 143 2.60 -15.88 2.08
N SER A 144 3.26 -16.99 1.72
CA SER A 144 3.03 -18.28 2.39
C SER A 144 3.40 -18.24 3.88
N ALA A 145 4.49 -17.55 4.22
CA ALA A 145 4.91 -17.35 5.61
C ALA A 145 3.89 -16.58 6.46
N VAL A 146 3.32 -15.51 5.90
CA VAL A 146 2.25 -14.73 6.54
C VAL A 146 1.06 -15.63 6.80
N TRP A 147 0.62 -16.42 5.82
CA TRP A 147 -0.50 -17.34 6.02
C TRP A 147 -0.23 -18.40 7.07
N ASP A 148 0.95 -19.02 7.09
CA ASP A 148 1.30 -20.02 8.10
C ASP A 148 1.38 -19.40 9.51
N PHE A 149 1.95 -18.20 9.63
CA PHE A 149 1.98 -17.43 10.88
C PHE A 149 0.57 -17.16 11.41
N MET A 150 -0.32 -16.67 10.54
CA MET A 150 -1.70 -16.34 10.91
C MET A 150 -2.54 -17.58 11.21
N ARG A 151 -2.33 -18.68 10.48
CA ARG A 151 -2.97 -19.97 10.77
C ARG A 151 -2.56 -20.46 12.16
N ASN A 152 -1.27 -20.41 12.49
CA ASN A 152 -0.76 -20.86 13.78
C ASN A 152 -1.25 -19.98 14.95
N ARG A 153 -1.40 -18.66 14.75
CA ARG A 153 -1.99 -17.78 15.78
C ARG A 153 -3.47 -18.06 16.02
N ASN A 154 -4.24 -18.31 14.98
CA ASN A 154 -5.66 -18.64 15.10
C ASN A 154 -5.90 -20.02 15.74
N VAL A 155 -4.90 -20.92 15.72
CA VAL A 155 -4.95 -22.21 16.44
C VAL A 155 -4.71 -22.02 17.95
N VAL A 156 -4.03 -20.93 18.36
CA VAL A 156 -3.69 -20.65 19.77
C VAL A 156 -4.68 -19.70 20.45
N GLN A 157 -5.42 -18.87 19.71
CA GLN A 157 -6.52 -18.05 20.26
C GLN A 157 -7.89 -18.69 19.96
N PRO A 158 -8.59 -19.26 20.97
CA PRO A 158 -10.00 -19.56 20.79
C PRO A 158 -10.73 -18.25 20.47
N ARG A 159 -11.54 -18.25 19.41
CA ARG A 159 -12.52 -17.18 19.14
C ARG A 159 -13.26 -16.86 20.44
N PRO A 160 -13.56 -15.58 20.74
CA PRO A 160 -14.45 -15.22 21.84
C PRO A 160 -15.89 -15.64 21.49
N ALA A 161 -16.13 -16.94 21.51
CA ALA A 161 -17.43 -17.59 21.52
C ALA A 161 -17.47 -18.72 22.56
N GLN A 162 -16.40 -18.88 23.37
CA GLN A 162 -16.48 -19.67 24.58
C GLN A 162 -17.09 -18.80 25.68
N LEU A 163 -18.41 -18.80 25.74
CA LEU A 163 -19.16 -18.35 26.92
C LEU A 163 -18.59 -19.09 28.12
N GLN A 164 -17.82 -18.38 28.95
CA GLN A 164 -17.44 -18.86 30.27
C GLN A 164 -18.71 -18.83 31.12
N CYS A 165 -19.17 -20.01 31.54
CA CYS A 165 -20.24 -20.12 32.52
C CYS A 165 -19.64 -20.53 33.87
N VAL A 166 -20.22 -20.03 34.95
CA VAL A 166 -19.92 -20.51 36.29
C VAL A 166 -20.80 -21.74 36.54
N GLY A 167 -20.18 -22.88 36.84
CA GLY A 167 -20.88 -24.09 37.24
C GLY A 167 -21.59 -23.91 38.59
N PRO A 168 -22.54 -24.78 38.96
CA PRO A 168 -23.23 -24.72 40.24
C PRO A 168 -22.31 -24.89 41.46
N ASP A 169 -21.06 -25.32 41.23
CA ASP A 169 -19.96 -25.45 42.16
C ASP A 169 -19.09 -24.17 42.28
N GLY A 170 -19.40 -23.11 41.53
CA GLY A 170 -18.59 -21.89 41.47
C GLY A 170 -17.34 -22.01 40.58
N GLY A 171 -17.14 -23.16 39.93
CA GLY A 171 -16.01 -23.40 39.02
C GLY A 171 -16.24 -22.79 37.64
N LEU A 172 -15.20 -22.19 37.07
CA LEU A 172 -15.23 -21.63 35.72
C LEU A 172 -15.24 -22.77 34.68
N ARG A 173 -16.27 -22.86 33.84
CA ARG A 173 -16.41 -23.89 32.79
C ARG A 173 -16.64 -23.27 31.42
N ILE A 174 -16.21 -23.99 30.38
CA ILE A 174 -16.46 -23.65 28.99
C ILE A 174 -17.85 -24.19 28.62
N CYS A 175 -18.81 -23.32 28.32
CA CYS A 175 -20.10 -23.74 27.78
C CYS A 175 -20.02 -23.85 26.26
N VAL A 176 -20.38 -25.02 25.74
CA VAL A 176 -20.65 -25.20 24.32
C VAL A 176 -22.09 -24.74 24.08
N ASN A 177 -22.30 -23.79 23.16
CA ASN A 177 -23.64 -23.32 22.79
C ASN A 177 -24.47 -24.50 22.24
N PRO A 178 -25.57 -24.91 22.87
CA PRO A 178 -26.37 -26.06 22.41
C PRO A 178 -27.13 -25.79 21.09
N ASN A 179 -27.21 -24.53 20.65
CA ASN A 179 -27.78 -24.16 19.34
C ASN A 179 -26.73 -24.03 18.22
N ALA A 180 -25.44 -24.26 18.50
CA ALA A 180 -24.46 -24.39 17.44
C ALA A 180 -24.68 -25.75 16.75
N THR A 181 -25.09 -25.73 15.48
CA THR A 181 -25.19 -26.93 14.64
C THR A 181 -23.90 -27.73 14.77
N PRO A 182 -23.96 -29.03 15.08
CA PRO A 182 -22.74 -29.83 15.25
C PRO A 182 -22.02 -29.90 13.91
N VAL A 183 -20.85 -29.25 13.83
CA VAL A 183 -19.85 -29.61 12.83
C VAL A 183 -19.48 -31.05 13.14
N GLN A 184 -19.80 -31.97 12.23
CA GLN A 184 -19.44 -33.37 12.33
C GLN A 184 -17.94 -33.48 12.65
N ASN A 185 -17.65 -33.89 13.88
CA ASN A 185 -16.35 -34.39 14.25
C ASN A 185 -16.05 -35.59 13.35
N ALA A 186 -14.88 -35.55 12.72
CA ALA A 186 -14.31 -36.67 12.00
C ALA A 186 -14.32 -37.94 12.88
N PRO A 187 -14.71 -39.10 12.36
CA PRO A 187 -14.59 -40.35 13.10
C PRO A 187 -13.11 -40.75 13.20
N ASN A 188 -12.74 -41.03 14.44
CA ASN A 188 -11.91 -42.14 14.90
C ASN A 188 -11.00 -42.82 13.85
N VAL A 189 -9.70 -42.79 14.15
CA VAL A 189 -8.64 -43.52 13.48
C VAL A 189 -9.02 -45.01 13.31
N ALA A 190 -9.25 -45.42 12.06
CA ALA A 190 -9.23 -46.82 11.65
C ALA A 190 -7.78 -47.23 11.28
N PRO A 191 -7.37 -48.49 11.51
CA PRO A 191 -6.05 -48.95 11.10
C PRO A 191 -5.91 -48.92 9.56
N MET A 192 -4.70 -48.57 9.14
CA MET A 192 -4.22 -48.48 7.74
C MET A 192 -4.78 -49.60 6.83
N PRO A 193 -5.37 -49.28 5.66
CA PRO A 193 -5.59 -50.28 4.62
C PRO A 193 -4.26 -50.71 3.97
N PRO A 194 -4.15 -51.95 3.46
CA PRO A 194 -2.97 -52.38 2.74
C PRO A 194 -2.78 -51.57 1.44
N THR A 195 -1.51 -51.35 1.13
CA THR A 195 -0.94 -50.68 -0.04
C THR A 195 -1.79 -50.78 -1.30
N PRO A 196 -2.10 -49.66 -2.00
CA PRO A 196 -2.72 -49.72 -3.30
C PRO A 196 -1.75 -50.31 -4.33
N THR A 197 -2.22 -51.37 -4.99
CA THR A 197 -1.70 -51.96 -6.22
C THR A 197 -1.31 -50.88 -7.25
N GLN A 198 -0.17 -51.09 -7.89
CA GLN A 198 0.42 -50.25 -8.93
C GLN A 198 -0.62 -49.67 -9.90
N ILE A 199 -0.70 -48.35 -9.94
CA ILE A 199 -1.36 -47.60 -11.01
C ILE A 199 -0.49 -47.74 -12.26
N PRO A 200 -1.01 -48.16 -13.43
CA PRO A 200 -0.24 -48.16 -14.65
C PRO A 200 0.17 -46.73 -14.99
N ILE A 201 1.48 -46.51 -15.17
CA ILE A 201 2.03 -45.26 -15.69
C ILE A 201 1.46 -45.05 -17.08
N ILE A 202 0.51 -44.13 -17.21
CA ILE A 202 0.14 -43.58 -18.52
C ILE A 202 1.34 -42.73 -18.95
N GLN A 203 2.10 -43.19 -19.95
CA GLN A 203 3.12 -42.38 -20.60
C GLN A 203 2.45 -41.13 -21.17
N LEU A 204 2.76 -39.97 -20.60
CA LEU A 204 2.49 -38.69 -21.24
C LEU A 204 3.25 -38.68 -22.58
N PRO A 205 2.61 -38.31 -23.71
CA PRO A 205 3.33 -38.14 -24.97
C PRO A 205 4.43 -37.09 -24.79
N GLU A 206 5.62 -37.40 -25.34
CA GLU A 206 6.77 -36.51 -25.27
C GLU A 206 6.41 -35.11 -25.80
N PRO A 207 6.92 -34.04 -25.17
CA PRO A 207 6.69 -32.69 -25.64
C PRO A 207 7.25 -32.53 -27.05
N VAL A 208 6.38 -32.17 -27.99
CA VAL A 208 6.76 -31.83 -29.36
C VAL A 208 7.82 -30.72 -29.31
N PRO A 209 8.98 -30.88 -29.98
CA PRO A 209 10.02 -29.86 -29.97
C PRO A 209 9.45 -28.56 -30.53
N THR A 210 9.50 -27.51 -29.71
CA THR A 210 9.07 -26.17 -30.08
C THR A 210 10.04 -25.65 -31.16
N PRO A 211 9.55 -25.17 -32.31
CA PRO A 211 10.44 -24.60 -33.33
C PRO A 211 11.20 -23.40 -32.74
N PRO A 212 12.47 -23.19 -33.14
CA PRO A 212 13.25 -22.07 -32.65
C PRO A 212 12.57 -20.74 -32.99
N PRO A 213 12.66 -19.73 -32.11
CA PRO A 213 12.06 -18.43 -32.34
C PRO A 213 12.61 -17.83 -33.64
N ALA A 214 11.70 -17.39 -34.51
CA ALA A 214 12.05 -16.70 -35.74
C ALA A 214 12.93 -15.49 -35.43
N ALA A 215 14.04 -15.36 -36.14
CA ALA A 215 14.96 -14.25 -36.02
C ALA A 215 14.21 -12.91 -36.17
N PRO A 216 14.57 -11.87 -35.40
CA PRO A 216 13.90 -10.59 -35.47
C PRO A 216 14.04 -10.00 -36.87
N ILE A 217 12.91 -9.80 -37.54
CA ILE A 217 12.84 -9.05 -38.79
C ILE A 217 13.23 -7.61 -38.46
N VAL A 218 14.46 -7.24 -38.80
CA VAL A 218 14.93 -5.85 -38.81
C VAL A 218 14.14 -5.10 -39.87
N ARG A 219 12.99 -4.54 -39.48
CA ARG A 219 12.29 -3.54 -40.28
C ARG A 219 13.17 -2.30 -40.32
N ARG A 220 13.86 -2.09 -41.46
CA ARG A 220 14.46 -0.80 -41.81
C ARG A 220 13.37 0.28 -41.66
N GLN A 221 13.50 1.11 -40.63
CA GLN A 221 12.70 2.32 -40.50
C GLN A 221 13.06 3.23 -41.68
N ARG A 222 12.11 3.44 -42.59
CA ARG A 222 12.22 4.53 -43.56
C ARG A 222 12.21 5.86 -42.78
N PRO A 223 13.09 6.82 -43.10
CA PRO A 223 13.00 8.16 -42.54
C PRO A 223 11.63 8.76 -42.84
N ARG A 224 10.86 9.08 -41.80
CA ARG A 224 9.66 9.89 -41.94
C ARG A 224 10.11 11.33 -42.20
N HIS A 225 9.92 11.80 -43.42
CA HIS A 225 9.94 13.23 -43.73
C HIS A 225 8.92 13.95 -42.83
N HIS A 226 9.41 14.80 -41.94
CA HIS A 226 8.60 15.81 -41.28
C HIS A 226 8.19 16.85 -42.32
N PRO A 227 6.89 17.16 -42.49
CA PRO A 227 6.48 18.33 -43.25
C PRO A 227 6.90 19.58 -42.47
N GLN A 228 7.63 20.47 -43.15
CA GLN A 228 8.01 21.78 -42.63
C GLN A 228 6.77 22.59 -42.26
N ARG A 229 6.79 23.15 -41.05
CA ARG A 229 5.80 24.11 -40.56
C ARG A 229 5.96 25.43 -41.35
N PRO A 230 4.88 26.05 -41.86
CA PRO A 230 4.96 27.37 -42.47
C PRO A 230 5.46 28.40 -41.46
N GLN A 231 6.50 29.15 -41.82
CA GLN A 231 6.93 30.33 -41.09
C GLN A 231 5.91 31.45 -41.30
N ALA A 232 5.47 32.06 -40.20
CA ALA A 232 4.61 33.24 -40.24
C ALA A 232 5.42 34.48 -40.66
N PRO A 233 4.86 35.41 -41.45
CA PRO A 233 5.55 36.61 -41.88
C PRO A 233 5.73 37.61 -40.74
N ILE A 234 6.90 38.22 -40.75
CA ILE A 234 7.32 39.33 -39.90
C ILE A 234 6.63 40.60 -40.38
N GLY A 235 5.93 41.31 -39.48
CA GLY A 235 5.68 42.75 -39.63
C GLY A 235 4.27 43.22 -39.27
N GLN A 236 4.10 43.77 -38.07
CA GLN A 236 3.39 45.04 -37.84
C GLN A 236 3.56 45.51 -36.38
N PRO A 237 4.07 46.73 -36.12
CA PRO A 237 4.03 47.32 -34.79
C PRO A 237 2.62 47.86 -34.48
N ASP A 238 2.16 47.55 -33.27
CA ASP A 238 0.86 47.95 -32.70
C ASP A 238 0.86 49.45 -32.32
N PRO A 239 -0.09 50.28 -32.80
CA PRO A 239 -0.10 51.72 -32.55
C PRO A 239 -0.81 52.14 -31.24
N ARG A 240 -0.88 51.29 -30.21
CA ARG A 240 -1.63 51.61 -28.97
C ARG A 240 -0.84 51.51 -27.67
N THR A 241 0.36 52.07 -27.64
CA THR A 241 1.02 52.39 -26.37
C THR A 241 0.97 53.91 -26.11
N PRO A 242 0.25 54.38 -25.09
CA PRO A 242 0.23 55.79 -24.73
C PRO A 242 1.62 56.22 -24.22
N GLN A 243 2.14 57.30 -24.81
CA GLN A 243 3.29 58.02 -24.29
C GLN A 243 2.93 58.57 -22.91
N GLY A 244 3.73 58.24 -21.89
CA GLY A 244 3.46 58.64 -20.52
C GLY A 244 4.73 58.73 -19.70
N LEU A 245 5.02 59.96 -19.28
CA LEU A 245 5.89 60.37 -18.19
C LEU A 245 7.41 60.40 -18.44
N VAL A 246 7.83 61.54 -18.99
CA VAL A 246 9.08 62.21 -18.65
C VAL A 246 9.05 62.54 -17.16
N ILE A 247 10.06 62.08 -16.41
CA ILE A 247 10.49 62.72 -15.17
C ILE A 247 11.95 63.08 -15.39
N GLU A 248 12.19 64.36 -15.66
CA GLU A 248 13.43 65.05 -15.34
C GLU A 248 13.56 65.10 -13.82
N ASP A 249 14.72 64.74 -13.27
CA ASP A 249 15.27 65.42 -12.10
C ASP A 249 16.78 65.13 -11.97
N ASP A 250 17.46 66.11 -11.37
CA ASP A 250 18.90 66.43 -11.30
C ASP A 250 19.87 65.29 -10.88
#